data_AF-A0A940KSJ5-F1
#
_entry.id   AF-A0A940KSJ5-F1
#
_cell.length_a   1.000
_cell.length_b   1.000
_cell.length_c   1.000
_cell.angle_alpha   90.00
_cell.angle_beta   90.00
_cell.angle_gamma   90.00
#
_symmetry.space_group_name_H-M   'P 1'
#
loop_
_entity.id
_entity.type
_entity.pdbx_description
1 polymer ?
#
loop_
_entity_poly.entity_id
_entity_poly.type
_entity_poly.pdbx_seq_one_letter_code
_entity_poly.pdbx_strand_id
1 'polypeptide(L)'
;MLDSKIPAGKLEEKWVDYKGHCKLVNPANKRKIEIIVVGTGLAGASAAASLGELGYKVKAFCFQDSPRRAHSIAAQGGINAAKNYQNDGDSVFRLFYDTIKGGDY
;
A
#
# COMPACT_ATOMS: atom_id res chain seq x y z
N MET A 1 5.53 19.85 -16.56
CA MET A 1 6.17 19.09 -15.46
C MET A 1 5.06 18.53 -14.58
N LEU A 2 5.10 17.25 -14.22
CA LEU A 2 4.04 16.59 -13.45
C LEU A 2 4.18 16.96 -11.96
N ASP A 3 3.10 17.40 -11.32
CA ASP A 3 3.09 17.58 -9.86
C ASP A 3 2.90 16.20 -9.21
N SER A 4 4.02 15.61 -8.77
CA SER A 4 4.08 14.25 -8.25
C SER A 4 3.65 14.12 -6.77
N LYS A 5 3.40 15.24 -6.07
CA LYS A 5 3.00 15.27 -4.65
C LYS A 5 3.86 14.40 -3.72
N ILE A 6 5.14 14.22 -4.06
CA ILE A 6 6.08 13.44 -3.26
C ILE A 6 6.31 14.19 -1.93
N PRO A 7 6.30 13.51 -0.76
CA PRO A 7 6.59 14.17 0.50
C PRO A 7 7.99 14.81 0.50
N ALA A 8 8.11 15.95 1.18
CA ALA A 8 9.36 16.70 1.29
C ALA A 8 10.36 16.00 2.24
N GLY A 9 11.61 16.47 2.25
CA GLY A 9 12.65 15.97 3.16
C GLY A 9 13.58 14.91 2.55
N LYS A 10 14.56 14.50 3.36
CA LYS A 10 15.53 13.44 3.02
C LYS A 10 14.85 12.10 2.85
N LEU A 11 15.38 11.24 1.99
CA LEU A 11 14.74 9.96 1.65
C LEU A 11 14.51 9.08 2.89
N GLU A 12 15.49 9.00 3.80
CA GLU A 12 15.41 8.19 5.02
C GLU A 12 14.32 8.65 6.00
N GLU A 13 14.00 9.95 6.03
CA GLU A 13 13.07 10.57 6.99
C GLU A 13 11.69 10.82 6.38
N LYS A 14 11.61 10.92 5.04
CA LYS A 14 10.46 11.37 4.25
C LYS A 14 9.12 10.79 4.67
N TRP A 15 9.06 9.47 4.85
CA TRP A 15 7.80 8.79 5.18
C TRP A 15 7.46 8.84 6.67
N VAL A 16 8.48 8.91 7.53
CA VAL A 16 8.28 9.09 8.97
C VAL A 16 7.68 10.47 9.20
N ASP A 17 8.28 11.50 8.62
CA ASP A 17 7.83 12.89 8.72
C ASP A 17 6.44 13.07 8.14
N TYR A 18 6.17 12.53 6.95
CA TYR A 18 4.84 12.61 6.33
C TYR A 18 3.77 12.01 7.24
N LYS A 19 3.99 10.81 7.79
CA LYS A 19 3.02 10.17 8.69
C LYS A 19 2.84 10.93 10.00
N GLY A 20 3.89 11.58 10.51
CA GLY A 20 3.82 12.39 11.73
C GLY A 20 2.96 13.64 11.59
N HIS A 21 2.84 14.19 10.38
CA HIS A 21 2.15 15.46 10.11
C HIS A 21 0.91 15.33 9.24
N CYS A 22 0.56 14.12 8.78
CA CYS A 22 -0.61 13.93 7.92
C CYS A 22 -1.91 14.19 8.69
N LYS A 23 -2.90 14.77 8.00
CA LYS A 23 -4.22 15.02 8.59
C LYS A 23 -4.94 13.70 8.79
N LEU A 24 -5.33 13.43 10.03
CA LEU A 24 -6.08 12.23 10.39
C LEU A 24 -7.59 12.46 10.31
N VAL A 25 -8.33 11.41 9.94
CA VAL A 25 -9.79 11.40 9.97
C VAL A 25 -10.26 10.97 11.36
N ASN A 26 -11.04 11.82 12.03
CA ASN A 26 -11.66 11.49 13.30
C ASN A 26 -12.54 10.22 13.17
N PRO A 27 -12.43 9.23 14.09
CA PRO A 27 -13.25 8.02 14.08
C PRO A 27 -14.76 8.25 13.87
N ALA A 28 -15.33 9.28 14.49
CA ALA A 28 -16.76 9.61 14.36
C ALA A 28 -17.16 10.04 12.94
N ASN A 29 -16.20 10.54 12.15
CA ASN A 29 -16.43 11.00 10.78
C ASN A 29 -16.22 9.90 9.73
N LYS A 30 -15.57 8.78 10.06
CA LYS A 30 -15.25 7.72 9.08
C LYS A 30 -16.49 7.17 8.38
N ARG A 31 -17.59 6.96 9.13
CA ARG A 31 -18.87 6.45 8.60
C ARG A 31 -19.58 7.42 7.65
N LYS A 32 -19.22 8.70 7.69
CA LYS A 32 -19.78 9.74 6.81
C LYS A 32 -19.06 9.81 5.47
N ILE A 33 -17.90 9.15 5.36
CA ILE A 33 -17.07 9.14 4.15
C ILE A 33 -17.31 7.83 3.42
N GLU A 34 -17.75 7.94 2.17
CA GLU A 34 -17.87 6.81 1.26
C GLU A 34 -16.61 6.70 0.40
N ILE A 35 -16.03 5.51 0.34
CA ILE A 35 -14.82 5.21 -0.43
C ILE A 35 -15.19 4.26 -1.56
N ILE A 36 -14.82 4.66 -2.77
CA ILE A 36 -14.98 3.84 -3.97
C ILE A 36 -13.62 3.20 -4.29
N VAL A 37 -13.58 1.87 -4.31
CA VAL A 37 -12.41 1.10 -4.72
C VAL A 37 -12.70 0.47 -6.07
N VAL A 38 -11.93 0.85 -7.09
CA VAL A 38 -12.04 0.30 -8.45
C VAL A 38 -10.92 -0.71 -8.67
N GLY A 39 -11.31 -1.97 -8.85
CA GLY A 39 -10.42 -3.12 -8.95
C GLY A 39 -10.41 -3.96 -7.68
N THR A 40 -10.56 -5.28 -7.83
CA THR A 40 -10.58 -6.26 -6.73
C THR A 40 -9.40 -7.23 -6.77
N GLY A 41 -8.28 -6.82 -7.38
CA GLY A 41 -7.01 -7.54 -7.23
C GLY A 41 -6.44 -7.39 -5.82
N LEU A 42 -5.24 -7.93 -5.57
CA LEU A 42 -4.65 -7.94 -4.22
C LEU A 42 -4.67 -6.56 -3.56
N ALA A 43 -4.21 -5.51 -4.26
CA ALA A 43 -4.20 -4.15 -3.72
C ALA A 43 -5.60 -3.62 -3.40
N GLY A 44 -6.56 -3.76 -4.31
CA GLY A 44 -7.91 -3.24 -4.13
C GLY A 44 -8.71 -4.00 -3.08
N ALA A 45 -8.60 -5.32 -3.05
CA ALA A 45 -9.23 -6.15 -2.03
C ALA A 45 -8.68 -5.86 -0.63
N SER A 46 -7.34 -5.76 -0.49
CA SER A 46 -6.71 -5.39 0.78
C SER A 46 -7.11 -3.98 1.23
N ALA A 47 -7.10 -2.99 0.33
CA ALA A 47 -7.53 -1.64 0.65
C ALA A 47 -9.00 -1.60 1.10
N ALA A 48 -9.89 -2.28 0.37
CA ALA A 48 -11.31 -2.32 0.70
C ALA A 48 -11.56 -2.98 2.07
N ALA A 49 -10.89 -4.09 2.36
CA ALA A 49 -10.98 -4.79 3.64
C ALA A 49 -10.49 -3.91 4.81
N SER A 50 -9.27 -3.37 4.72
CA SER A 50 -8.70 -2.52 5.77
C SER A 50 -9.52 -1.25 6.02
N LEU A 51 -10.03 -0.60 4.96
CA LEU A 51 -10.89 0.57 5.13
C LEU A 51 -12.26 0.20 5.70
N GLY A 52 -12.82 -0.94 5.31
CA GLY A 52 -14.05 -1.46 5.91
C GLY A 52 -13.88 -1.72 7.41
N GLU A 53 -12.78 -2.37 7.82
CA GLU A 53 -12.44 -2.63 9.22
C GLU A 53 -12.27 -1.33 10.03
N LEU A 54 -11.71 -0.29 9.42
CA LEU A 54 -11.60 1.04 10.03
C LEU A 54 -12.95 1.76 10.19
N GLY A 55 -14.04 1.24 9.62
CA GLY A 55 -15.40 1.77 9.76
C GLY A 55 -15.82 2.74 8.65
N TYR A 56 -15.12 2.75 7.52
CA TYR A 56 -15.55 3.51 6.34
C TYR A 56 -16.66 2.78 5.58
N LYS A 57 -17.49 3.53 4.86
CA LYS A 57 -18.44 2.94 3.92
C LYS A 57 -17.73 2.66 2.60
N VAL A 58 -17.38 1.40 2.33
CA VAL A 58 -16.59 1.02 1.15
C VAL A 58 -17.48 0.38 0.10
N LYS A 59 -17.37 0.86 -1.15
CA LYS A 59 -17.93 0.23 -2.34
C LYS A 59 -16.79 -0.30 -3.21
N ALA A 60 -16.71 -1.61 -3.38
CA ALA A 60 -15.70 -2.25 -4.22
C ALA A 60 -16.32 -2.65 -5.57
N PHE A 61 -15.68 -2.24 -6.66
CA PHE A 61 -16.12 -2.53 -8.02
C PHE A 61 -15.06 -3.37 -8.73
N CYS A 62 -15.50 -4.39 -9.47
CA CYS A 62 -14.65 -5.14 -10.40
C CYS A 62 -15.29 -5.17 -11.78
N PHE A 63 -14.47 -5.18 -12.83
CA PHE A 63 -14.98 -5.32 -14.19
C PHE A 63 -15.10 -6.80 -14.61
N GLN A 64 -14.38 -7.68 -13.94
CA GLN A 64 -14.33 -9.11 -14.24
C GLN A 64 -15.62 -9.82 -13.80
N ASP A 65 -15.99 -10.94 -14.45
CA ASP A 65 -17.16 -11.73 -14.05
C ASP A 65 -17.06 -12.27 -12.61
N SER A 66 -15.85 -12.28 -12.03
CA SER A 66 -15.66 -12.58 -10.61
C SER A 66 -14.54 -11.72 -10.02
N PRO A 67 -14.70 -11.21 -8.78
CA PRO A 67 -13.65 -10.49 -8.06
C PRO A 67 -12.34 -11.27 -7.92
N ARG A 68 -12.39 -12.61 -8.00
CA ARG A 68 -11.23 -13.51 -7.88
C ARG A 68 -10.40 -13.65 -9.16
N ARG A 69 -10.84 -13.07 -10.29
CA ARG A 69 -10.14 -13.20 -11.58
C ARG A 69 -9.29 -11.99 -11.95
N ALA A 70 -8.92 -11.18 -10.97
CA ALA A 70 -7.85 -10.19 -11.16
C ALA A 70 -6.52 -10.91 -11.44
N HIS A 71 -5.66 -10.30 -12.26
CA HIS A 71 -4.39 -10.91 -12.68
C HIS A 71 -3.48 -11.30 -11.51
N SER A 72 -3.66 -10.69 -10.34
CA SER A 72 -2.93 -11.06 -9.12
C SER A 72 -3.03 -12.55 -8.74
N ILE A 73 -4.06 -13.28 -9.20
CA ILE A 73 -4.17 -14.74 -8.99
C ILE A 73 -3.11 -15.54 -9.75
N ALA A 74 -2.54 -14.97 -10.82
CA ALA A 74 -1.52 -15.61 -11.64
C ALA A 74 -0.09 -15.42 -11.10
N ALA A 75 0.09 -14.71 -9.98
CA ALA A 75 1.41 -14.53 -9.37
C ALA A 75 1.93 -15.88 -8.84
N GLN A 76 3.21 -16.19 -9.11
CA GLN A 76 3.79 -17.50 -8.80
C GLN A 76 4.98 -17.43 -7.82
N GLY A 77 5.88 -16.46 -7.97
CA GLY A 77 7.16 -16.45 -7.26
C GLY A 77 7.04 -16.26 -5.74
N GLY A 78 6.40 -15.16 -5.31
CA GLY A 78 6.26 -14.85 -3.88
C GLY A 78 6.23 -13.35 -3.59
N ILE A 79 6.34 -13.00 -2.31
CA ILE A 79 6.40 -11.62 -1.82
C ILE A 79 7.71 -11.46 -1.04
N ASN A 80 8.58 -10.56 -1.49
CA ASN A 80 9.81 -10.20 -0.78
C ASN A 80 9.47 -9.45 0.51
N ALA A 81 10.11 -9.80 1.62
CA ALA A 81 9.97 -9.12 2.90
C ALA A 81 11.25 -9.24 3.70
N ALA A 82 11.66 -8.17 4.36
CA ALA A 82 12.81 -8.16 5.25
C ALA A 82 12.46 -8.88 6.56
N LYS A 83 12.54 -10.22 6.58
CA LYS A 83 12.11 -11.05 7.72
C LYS A 83 13.22 -11.32 8.72
N ASN A 84 14.48 -11.21 8.29
CA ASN A 84 15.67 -11.46 9.11
C ASN A 84 15.60 -12.82 9.85
N TYR A 85 15.51 -13.89 9.07
CA TYR A 85 15.70 -15.24 9.60
C TYR A 85 17.08 -15.36 10.27
N GLN A 86 17.23 -16.34 11.16
CA GLN A 86 18.46 -16.51 11.91
C GLN A 86 19.65 -16.67 10.94
N ASN A 87 20.66 -15.82 11.12
CA ASN A 87 21.89 -15.75 10.30
C ASN A 87 21.73 -15.21 8.87
N ASP A 88 20.57 -14.65 8.49
CA ASP A 88 20.35 -14.08 7.15
C ASP A 88 20.96 -12.68 7.01
N GLY A 89 21.10 -11.95 8.14
CA GLY A 89 21.62 -10.58 8.18
C GLY A 89 20.76 -9.61 7.37
N ASP A 90 19.50 -9.95 7.17
CA ASP A 90 18.54 -9.22 6.35
C ASP A 90 18.06 -7.97 7.09
N SER A 91 17.75 -6.92 6.32
CA SER A 91 17.35 -5.63 6.89
C SER A 91 16.47 -4.86 5.91
N VAL A 92 15.63 -3.98 6.46
CA VAL A 92 14.85 -3.03 5.66
C VAL A 92 15.76 -2.20 4.76
N PHE A 93 16.94 -1.81 5.23
CA PHE A 93 17.91 -1.07 4.42
C PHE A 93 18.32 -1.84 3.16
N ARG A 94 18.70 -3.12 3.29
CA ARG A 94 19.10 -3.95 2.13
C ARG A 94 17.97 -4.09 1.12
N LEU A 95 16.75 -4.42 1.58
CA LEU A 95 15.57 -4.52 0.73
C LEU A 95 15.32 -3.24 -0.08
N PHE A 96 15.41 -2.07 0.56
CA PHE A 96 15.20 -0.79 -0.11
C PHE A 96 16.36 -0.40 -1.04
N TYR A 97 17.61 -0.66 -0.63
CA TYR A 97 18.77 -0.42 -1.48
C TYR A 97 18.69 -1.21 -2.79
N ASP A 98 18.37 -2.52 -2.70
CA ASP A 98 18.21 -3.38 -3.88
C ASP A 98 17.02 -2.96 -4.76
N THR A 99 15.94 -2.44 -4.15
CA THR A 99 14.77 -1.93 -4.87
C THR A 99 15.10 -0.66 -5.66
N ILE A 100 15.84 0.27 -5.06
CA ILE A 100 16.26 1.52 -5.69
C ILE A 100 17.20 1.22 -6.87
N LYS A 101 18.25 0.44 -6.60
CA LYS A 101 19.21 -0.02 -7.61
C LYS A 101 18.54 -0.78 -8.76
N GLY A 102 17.59 -1.67 -8.46
CA GLY A 102 16.85 -2.44 -9.46
C GLY A 102 15.86 -1.59 -10.28
N GLY A 103 15.46 -0.42 -9.75
CA GLY A 103 14.59 0.55 -10.40
C GLY A 103 15.32 1.56 -11.30
N ASP A 104 16.60 1.32 -11.59
CA ASP A 104 17.46 2.16 -12.42
C ASP A 104 17.82 3.52 -11.80
N TYR A 105 17.86 3.63 -10.44
CA TYR A 105 18.46 4.75 -9.67
C TYR A 105 19.02 4.31 -8.30
#